data_AF-A0AAE4ZAF7-F1
#
_entry.id   AF-A0AAE4ZAF7-F1
#
_cell.length_a   1.000
_cell.length_b   1.000
_cell.length_c   1.000
_cell.angle_alpha   90.00
_cell.angle_beta   90.00
_cell.angle_gamma   90.00
#
_symmetry.space_group_name_H-M   'P 1'
#
loop_
_entity.id
_entity.type
_entity.pdbx_description
1 polymer ?
#
loop_
_entity_poly.entity_id
_entity_poly.type
_entity_poly.pdbx_seq_one_letter_code
_entity_poly.pdbx_strand_id
1 'polypeptide(L)'
;MELRQTLIDISNDARGWLEAWTRDFNESQAKNSGDTKTNPIAWQLGHIASAEDDVYRLFTGESGVVPEEVRAVCATGCPPPTDATNYPPLPDLWGLLDRTHEQLLSLVEAADDADLDRSPLEESRFFRSLGQAIYEIALHENYHVGEIGALRKALGMKPIG
;
A
#
# COMPACT_ATOMS: atom_id res chain seq x y z
N MET A 1 11.09 -23.87 -3.80
CA MET A 1 10.23 -22.97 -3.01
C MET A 1 8.96 -22.83 -3.82
N GLU A 2 7.80 -23.12 -3.24
CA GLU A 2 6.53 -23.00 -3.94
C GLU A 2 6.26 -21.52 -4.27
N LEU A 3 5.87 -21.22 -5.51
CA LEU A 3 5.72 -19.84 -5.99
C LEU A 3 4.67 -19.08 -5.16
N ARG A 4 3.55 -19.73 -4.83
CA ARG A 4 2.50 -19.17 -3.97
C ARG A 4 3.04 -18.68 -2.63
N GLN A 5 3.81 -19.52 -1.95
CA GLN A 5 4.41 -19.15 -0.66
C GLN A 5 5.39 -17.99 -0.80
N THR A 6 6.18 -17.99 -1.88
CA THR A 6 7.12 -16.90 -2.17
C THR A 6 6.42 -15.55 -2.31
N LEU A 7 5.25 -15.53 -2.97
CA LEU A 7 4.46 -14.30 -3.14
C LEU A 7 3.91 -13.79 -1.79
N ILE A 8 3.39 -14.69 -0.96
CA ILE A 8 2.94 -14.35 0.41
C ILE A 8 4.10 -13.80 1.24
N ASP A 9 5.25 -14.46 1.21
CA ASP A 9 6.44 -14.05 1.97
C ASP A 9 6.92 -12.67 1.54
N ILE A 10 7.01 -12.39 0.23
CA ILE A 10 7.46 -11.08 -0.28
C ILE A 10 6.47 -9.96 0.09
N SER A 11 5.16 -10.21 0.01
CA SER A 11 4.15 -9.24 0.45
C SER A 11 4.25 -8.95 1.95
N ASN A 12 4.43 -9.98 2.79
CA ASN A 12 4.63 -9.81 4.23
C ASN A 12 5.94 -9.07 4.55
N ASP A 13 7.03 -9.38 3.84
CA ASP A 13 8.31 -8.70 4.01
C ASP A 13 8.17 -7.20 3.64
N ALA A 14 7.48 -6.87 2.54
CA ALA A 14 7.20 -5.49 2.15
C ALA A 14 6.46 -4.73 3.27
N ARG A 15 5.42 -5.34 3.84
CA ARG A 15 4.67 -4.78 4.98
C ARG A 15 5.53 -4.59 6.22
N GLY A 16 6.38 -5.57 6.54
CA GLY A 16 7.33 -5.47 7.64
C GLY A 16 8.32 -4.32 7.47
N TRP A 17 8.78 -4.06 6.24
CA TRP A 17 9.59 -2.88 5.94
C TRP A 17 8.80 -1.59 6.11
N LEU A 18 7.58 -1.51 5.60
CA LEU A 18 6.74 -0.32 5.79
C LEU A 18 6.58 0.01 7.28
N GLU A 19 6.20 -0.97 8.11
CA GLU A 19 6.07 -0.83 9.56
C GLU A 19 7.37 -0.35 10.22
N ALA A 20 8.49 -1.00 9.92
CA ALA A 20 9.79 -0.66 10.52
C ALA A 20 10.19 0.80 10.24
N TRP A 21 9.84 1.32 9.06
CA TRP A 21 10.19 2.66 8.61
C TRP A 21 9.22 3.76 9.02
N THR A 22 8.08 3.40 9.61
CA THR A 22 7.00 4.35 9.91
C THR A 22 6.54 4.34 11.38
N ARG A 23 6.86 3.29 12.14
CA ARG A 23 6.40 3.07 13.53
C ARG A 23 6.69 4.19 14.54
N ASP A 24 7.67 5.04 14.28
CA ASP A 24 8.08 6.14 15.17
C ASP A 24 7.58 7.53 14.71
N PHE A 25 6.76 7.58 13.66
CA PHE A 25 6.03 8.80 13.30
C PHE A 25 4.88 9.04 14.29
N ASN A 26 4.69 10.31 14.66
CA ASN A 26 3.48 10.77 15.34
C ASN A 26 2.51 11.46 14.37
N GLU A 27 1.29 11.75 14.81
CA GLU A 27 0.22 12.38 14.02
C GLU A 27 0.64 13.70 13.35
N SER A 28 1.45 14.52 14.03
CA SER A 28 1.91 15.78 13.44
C SER A 28 2.94 15.57 12.34
N GLN A 29 3.84 14.59 12.51
CA GLN A 29 4.79 14.21 11.46
C GLN A 29 4.08 13.51 10.31
N ALA A 30 3.01 12.78 10.59
CA ALA A 30 2.30 11.97 9.61
C ALA A 30 1.75 12.78 8.44
N LYS A 31 1.37 14.03 8.70
CA LYS A 31 0.77 14.95 7.74
C LYS A 31 1.80 15.91 7.10
N ASN A 32 3.07 15.81 7.50
CA ASN A 32 4.12 16.72 7.09
C ASN A 32 4.96 16.12 5.96
N SER A 33 4.99 16.78 4.80
CA SER A 33 5.85 16.41 3.66
C SER A 33 7.29 16.94 3.78
N GLY A 34 7.59 17.72 4.81
CA GLY A 34 8.82 18.51 4.93
C GLY A 34 9.01 19.44 3.73
N ASP A 35 10.26 19.78 3.44
CA ASP A 35 10.65 20.53 2.23
C ASP A 35 10.81 19.61 1.00
N THR A 36 10.35 18.35 1.10
CA THR A 36 10.41 17.41 -0.02
C THR A 36 9.24 17.64 -0.98
N LYS A 37 9.38 17.13 -2.21
CA LYS A 37 8.26 16.98 -3.14
C LYS A 37 7.55 15.62 -2.99
N THR A 38 7.83 14.86 -1.92
CA THR A 38 7.17 13.57 -1.66
C THR A 38 5.91 13.78 -0.84
N ASN A 39 4.95 12.86 -0.97
CA ASN A 39 3.72 12.90 -0.21
C ASN A 39 3.97 12.62 1.29
N PRO A 40 3.18 13.20 2.21
CA PRO A 40 3.30 12.89 3.64
C PRO A 40 2.96 11.42 3.92
N ILE A 41 3.46 10.82 5.01
CA ILE A 41 3.23 9.39 5.24
C ILE A 41 1.75 9.03 5.38
N ALA A 42 0.91 9.92 5.89
CA ALA A 42 -0.53 9.67 5.98
C ALA A 42 -1.16 9.44 4.60
N TRP A 43 -0.67 10.17 3.59
CA TRP A 43 -1.05 9.94 2.21
C TRP A 43 -0.53 8.58 1.72
N GLN A 44 0.75 8.28 1.95
CA GLN A 44 1.40 7.06 1.47
C GLN A 44 0.75 5.80 2.04
N LEU A 45 0.43 5.78 3.35
CA LEU A 45 -0.27 4.65 3.98
C LEU A 45 -1.67 4.43 3.39
N GLY A 46 -2.46 5.50 3.25
CA GLY A 46 -3.77 5.40 2.61
C GLY A 46 -3.71 5.02 1.13
N HIS A 47 -2.65 5.43 0.44
CA HIS A 47 -2.41 5.13 -0.97
C HIS A 47 -2.09 3.65 -1.17
N ILE A 48 -1.21 3.08 -0.34
CA ILE A 48 -0.88 1.66 -0.36
C ILE A 48 -2.15 0.84 -0.09
N ALA A 49 -2.92 1.17 0.95
CA ALA A 49 -4.19 0.50 1.22
C ALA A 49 -5.15 0.57 0.02
N SER A 50 -5.28 1.75 -0.61
CA SER A 50 -6.13 1.92 -1.80
C SER A 50 -5.66 1.06 -2.99
N ALA A 51 -4.35 0.90 -3.16
CA ALA A 51 -3.77 0.11 -4.25
C ALA A 51 -3.95 -1.40 -4.04
N GLU A 52 -3.80 -1.90 -2.80
CA GLU A 52 -4.13 -3.29 -2.46
C GLU A 52 -5.61 -3.59 -2.67
N ASP A 53 -6.47 -2.69 -2.22
CA ASP A 53 -7.92 -2.75 -2.41
C ASP A 53 -8.30 -2.76 -3.90
N ASP A 54 -7.59 -2.00 -4.73
CA ASP A 54 -7.80 -2.00 -6.19
C ASP A 54 -7.43 -3.34 -6.82
N VAL A 55 -6.32 -3.95 -6.41
CA VAL A 55 -5.97 -5.31 -6.86
C VAL A 55 -7.05 -6.29 -6.45
N TYR A 56 -7.50 -6.24 -5.19
CA TYR A 56 -8.57 -7.12 -4.70
C TYR A 56 -9.84 -7.02 -5.54
N ARG A 57 -10.31 -5.79 -5.79
CA ARG A 57 -11.49 -5.51 -6.61
C ARG A 57 -11.33 -5.99 -8.05
N LEU A 58 -10.16 -5.81 -8.65
CA LEU A 58 -9.88 -6.23 -10.02
C LEU A 58 -9.92 -7.76 -10.21
N PHE A 59 -9.67 -8.54 -9.16
CA PHE A 59 -9.69 -10.01 -9.23
C PHE A 59 -10.98 -10.66 -8.73
N THR A 60 -11.79 -9.96 -7.94
CA THR A 60 -13.02 -10.50 -7.35
C THR A 60 -14.29 -9.89 -7.94
N GLY A 61 -14.22 -8.64 -8.40
CA GLY A 61 -15.39 -7.84 -8.78
C GLY A 61 -16.21 -7.38 -7.58
N GLU A 62 -15.74 -7.63 -6.36
CA GLU A 62 -16.41 -7.24 -5.13
C GLU A 62 -16.12 -5.76 -4.78
N SER A 63 -16.90 -5.21 -3.85
CA SER A 63 -16.59 -3.91 -3.27
C SER A 63 -15.36 -4.01 -2.37
N GLY A 64 -14.48 -3.01 -2.48
CA GLY A 64 -13.34 -2.87 -1.58
C GLY A 64 -13.72 -2.40 -0.17
N VAL A 65 -12.74 -2.42 0.74
CA VAL A 65 -12.88 -2.01 2.15
C VAL A 65 -12.39 -0.60 2.42
N VAL A 66 -11.65 0.02 1.49
CA VAL A 66 -11.14 1.38 1.66
C VAL A 66 -12.27 2.40 1.45
N PRO A 67 -12.59 3.23 2.46
CA PRO A 67 -13.65 4.22 2.35
C PRO A 67 -13.38 5.26 1.27
N GLU A 68 -14.44 5.75 0.61
CA GLU A 68 -14.34 6.71 -0.49
C GLU A 68 -13.67 8.03 -0.04
N GLU A 69 -13.90 8.46 1.21
CA GLU A 69 -13.25 9.63 1.78
C GLU A 69 -11.73 9.49 1.88
N VAL A 70 -11.21 8.27 2.06
CA VAL A 70 -9.77 7.99 2.04
C VAL A 70 -9.28 7.97 0.61
N ARG A 71 -10.00 7.28 -0.30
CA ARG A 71 -9.66 7.23 -1.73
C ARG A 71 -9.62 8.63 -2.35
N ALA A 72 -10.53 9.52 -1.97
CA ALA A 72 -10.60 10.89 -2.47
C ALA A 72 -9.34 11.72 -2.21
N VAL A 73 -8.53 11.35 -1.20
CA VAL A 73 -7.30 12.06 -0.84
C VAL A 73 -6.03 11.23 -0.98
N CYS A 74 -6.12 9.91 -1.14
CA CYS A 74 -4.98 8.99 -1.17
C CYS A 74 -4.89 8.13 -2.45
N ALA A 75 -5.97 7.92 -3.19
CA ALA A 75 -5.94 7.03 -4.35
C ALA A 75 -5.19 7.65 -5.55
N THR A 76 -4.79 6.79 -6.49
CA THR A 76 -4.21 7.24 -7.76
C THR A 76 -5.13 8.25 -8.45
N GLY A 77 -4.58 9.42 -8.80
CA GLY A 77 -5.33 10.49 -9.45
C GLY A 77 -6.06 11.44 -8.48
N CYS A 78 -5.94 11.25 -7.17
CA CYS A 78 -6.40 12.24 -6.20
C CYS A 78 -5.65 13.59 -6.37
N PRO A 79 -6.23 14.71 -5.92
CA PRO A 79 -5.52 15.98 -5.90
C PRO A 79 -4.22 15.90 -5.08
N PRO A 80 -3.20 16.72 -5.41
CA PRO A 80 -2.00 16.82 -4.59
C PRO A 80 -2.32 17.21 -3.13
N PRO A 81 -1.63 16.63 -2.13
CA PRO A 81 -1.73 17.03 -0.73
C PRO A 81 -1.54 18.54 -0.51
N THR A 82 -2.31 19.10 0.43
CA THR A 82 -2.15 20.46 0.94
C THR A 82 -2.21 20.44 2.47
N ASP A 83 -1.85 21.54 3.11
CA ASP A 83 -1.99 21.70 4.57
C ASP A 83 -3.44 21.55 5.07
N ALA A 84 -4.42 21.71 4.17
CA ALA A 84 -5.84 21.55 4.47
C ALA A 84 -6.36 20.12 4.22
N THR A 85 -5.54 19.22 3.66
CA THR A 85 -5.95 17.84 3.40
C THR A 85 -6.16 17.10 4.71
N ASN A 86 -7.38 16.60 4.92
CA ASN A 86 -7.73 15.88 6.13
C ASN A 86 -7.53 14.38 5.96
N TYR A 87 -6.45 13.86 6.52
CA TYR A 87 -6.19 12.42 6.59
C TYR A 87 -6.82 11.79 7.83
N PRO A 88 -7.24 10.51 7.75
CA PRO A 88 -7.55 9.73 8.94
C PRO A 88 -6.36 9.69 9.92
N PRO A 89 -6.63 9.48 11.22
CA PRO A 89 -5.60 9.17 12.21
C PRO A 89 -4.70 8.01 11.78
N LEU A 90 -3.44 8.00 12.21
CA LEU A 90 -2.50 6.92 11.91
C LEU A 90 -3.04 5.52 12.28
N PRO A 91 -3.66 5.30 13.46
CA PRO A 91 -4.23 3.99 13.79
C PRO A 91 -5.30 3.51 12.81
N ASP A 92 -6.10 4.44 12.26
CA ASP A 92 -7.15 4.10 11.30
C ASP A 92 -6.55 3.76 9.93
N LEU A 93 -5.47 4.43 9.54
CA LEU A 93 -4.71 4.11 8.32
C LEU A 93 -4.04 2.73 8.43
N TRP A 94 -3.45 2.40 9.59
CA TRP A 94 -2.91 1.06 9.84
C TRP A 94 -4.00 -0.01 9.83
N GLY A 95 -5.15 0.24 10.47
CA GLY A 95 -6.27 -0.69 10.42
C GLY A 95 -6.88 -0.86 9.02
N LEU A 96 -6.70 0.11 8.11
CA LEU A 96 -7.04 -0.07 6.70
C LEU A 96 -6.03 -0.96 5.99
N LEU A 97 -4.74 -0.66 6.18
CA LEU A 97 -3.63 -1.43 5.63
C LEU A 97 -3.69 -2.90 6.05
N ASP A 98 -3.99 -3.20 7.31
CA ASP A 98 -4.11 -4.58 7.79
C ASP A 98 -5.24 -5.32 7.05
N ARG A 99 -6.41 -4.68 6.94
CA ARG A 99 -7.58 -5.28 6.26
C ARG A 99 -7.36 -5.47 4.77
N THR A 100 -6.76 -4.51 4.08
CA THR A 100 -6.49 -4.62 2.64
C THR A 100 -5.43 -5.67 2.34
N HIS A 101 -4.42 -5.79 3.20
CA HIS A 101 -3.38 -6.82 3.10
C HIS A 101 -3.95 -8.22 3.33
N GLU A 102 -4.78 -8.40 4.35
CA GLU A 102 -5.51 -9.65 4.59
C GLU A 102 -6.40 -10.04 3.39
N GLN A 103 -7.17 -9.08 2.84
CA GLN A 103 -7.98 -9.32 1.65
C GLN A 103 -7.13 -9.71 0.44
N LEU A 104 -6.03 -9.01 0.19
CA LEU A 104 -5.12 -9.28 -0.90
C LEU A 104 -4.51 -10.68 -0.79
N LEU A 105 -4.00 -11.06 0.38
CA LEU A 105 -3.38 -12.37 0.59
C LEU A 105 -4.39 -13.51 0.52
N SER A 106 -5.65 -13.27 0.92
CA SER A 106 -6.72 -14.28 0.79
C SER A 106 -6.93 -14.76 -0.65
N LEU A 107 -6.65 -13.90 -1.65
CA LEU A 107 -6.72 -14.29 -3.06
C LEU A 107 -5.69 -15.38 -3.41
N VAL A 108 -4.51 -15.28 -2.82
CA VAL A 108 -3.38 -16.18 -3.08
C VAL A 108 -3.54 -17.45 -2.26
N GLU A 109 -3.99 -17.33 -1.01
CA GLU A 109 -4.25 -18.49 -0.14
C GLU A 109 -5.36 -19.40 -0.67
N ALA A 110 -6.38 -18.82 -1.31
CA ALA A 110 -7.47 -19.58 -1.93
C ALA A 110 -7.12 -20.12 -3.32
N ALA A 111 -6.03 -19.65 -3.94
CA ALA A 111 -5.60 -20.01 -5.29
C ALA A 111 -4.75 -21.29 -5.31
N ASP A 112 -4.94 -22.12 -6.33
CA ASP A 112 -3.94 -23.11 -6.72
C ASP A 112 -2.83 -22.47 -7.59
N ASP A 113 -1.82 -23.26 -7.96
CA ASP A 113 -0.70 -22.73 -8.75
C ASP A 113 -1.12 -22.29 -10.16
N ALA A 114 -2.16 -22.91 -10.74
CA ALA A 114 -2.67 -22.54 -12.06
C ALA A 114 -3.48 -21.23 -12.00
N ASP A 115 -4.15 -20.96 -10.88
CA ASP A 115 -4.86 -19.71 -10.63
C ASP A 115 -3.92 -18.48 -10.58
N LEU A 116 -2.62 -18.67 -10.35
CA LEU A 116 -1.65 -17.56 -10.38
C LEU A 116 -1.53 -16.91 -11.77
N ASP A 117 -1.87 -17.64 -12.83
CA ASP A 117 -1.90 -17.13 -14.22
C ASP A 117 -3.25 -16.50 -14.60
N ARG A 118 -4.26 -16.54 -13.71
CA ARG A 118 -5.58 -15.94 -13.94
C ARG A 118 -5.45 -14.45 -14.20
N SER A 119 -6.07 -13.97 -15.28
CA SER A 119 -6.10 -12.54 -15.61
C SER A 119 -7.07 -11.76 -14.71
N PRO A 120 -6.83 -10.46 -14.47
CA PRO A 120 -7.81 -9.59 -13.82
C PRO A 120 -9.10 -9.49 -14.65
N LEU A 121 -10.21 -9.15 -13.99
CA LEU A 121 -11.52 -8.99 -14.62
C LEU A 121 -11.56 -7.80 -15.60
N GLU A 122 -10.72 -6.80 -15.37
CA GLU A 122 -10.51 -5.64 -16.24
C GLU A 122 -9.02 -5.49 -16.56
N GLU A 123 -8.70 -4.94 -17.74
CA GLU A 123 -7.32 -4.76 -18.18
C GLU A 123 -6.54 -3.83 -17.23
N SER A 124 -5.46 -4.35 -16.66
CA SER A 124 -4.48 -3.55 -15.91
C SER A 124 -3.30 -3.18 -16.80
N ARG A 125 -2.79 -1.96 -16.64
CA ARG A 125 -1.55 -1.52 -17.28
C ARG A 125 -0.29 -2.05 -16.60
N PHE A 126 -0.42 -2.54 -15.36
CA PHE A 126 0.70 -2.87 -14.48
C PHE A 126 0.98 -4.37 -14.40
N PHE A 127 -0.06 -5.21 -14.54
CA PHE A 127 0.06 -6.65 -14.40
C PHE A 127 -0.93 -7.37 -15.32
N ARG A 128 -0.66 -8.65 -15.60
CA ARG A 128 -1.47 -9.50 -16.49
C ARG A 128 -2.07 -10.73 -15.80
N SER A 129 -1.59 -11.07 -14.61
CA SER A 129 -2.04 -12.22 -13.84
C SER A 129 -2.08 -11.95 -12.33
N LEU A 130 -2.76 -12.82 -11.58
CA LEU A 130 -2.85 -12.74 -10.11
C LEU A 130 -1.46 -12.76 -9.47
N GLY A 131 -0.61 -13.74 -9.84
CA GLY A 131 0.73 -13.84 -9.29
C GLY A 131 1.58 -12.61 -9.59
N GLN A 132 1.47 -12.04 -10.79
CA GLN A 132 2.14 -10.79 -11.12
C GLN A 132 1.59 -9.62 -10.29
N ALA A 133 0.27 -9.52 -10.11
CA ALA A 133 -0.33 -8.43 -9.34
C ALA A 133 0.17 -8.38 -7.89
N ILE A 134 0.30 -9.55 -7.25
CA ILE A 134 0.79 -9.69 -5.87
C ILE A 134 2.27 -9.30 -5.78
N TYR A 135 3.07 -9.70 -6.76
CA TYR A 135 4.46 -9.26 -6.83
C TYR A 135 4.58 -7.74 -7.04
N GLU A 136 3.82 -7.18 -7.97
CA GLU A 136 3.87 -5.75 -8.32
C GLU A 136 3.39 -4.87 -7.16
N ILE A 137 2.36 -5.29 -6.40
CA ILE A 137 1.88 -4.51 -5.26
C ILE A 137 2.89 -4.52 -4.09
N ALA A 138 3.57 -5.64 -3.84
CA ALA A 138 4.66 -5.70 -2.86
C ALA A 138 5.88 -4.85 -3.28
N LEU A 139 6.20 -4.82 -4.58
CA LEU A 139 7.23 -3.94 -5.12
C LEU A 139 6.83 -2.45 -5.01
N HIS A 140 5.57 -2.14 -5.30
CA HIS A 140 5.00 -0.79 -5.17
C HIS A 140 5.04 -0.30 -3.72
N GLU A 141 4.70 -1.16 -2.75
CA GLU A 141 4.82 -0.81 -1.34
C GLU A 141 6.27 -0.49 -0.94
N ASN A 142 7.24 -1.30 -1.36
CA ASN A 142 8.67 -1.02 -1.11
C ASN A 142 9.18 0.25 -1.82
N TYR A 143 8.59 0.62 -2.97
CA TYR A 143 8.87 1.91 -3.59
C TYR A 143 8.50 3.07 -2.65
N HIS A 144 7.32 3.00 -2.00
CA HIS A 144 6.91 3.98 -0.99
C HIS A 144 7.81 3.93 0.25
N VAL A 145 8.32 2.77 0.68
CA VAL A 145 9.34 2.70 1.76
C VAL A 145 10.57 3.55 1.41
N GLY A 146 11.00 3.55 0.15
CA GLY A 146 12.07 4.41 -0.34
C GLY A 146 11.74 5.91 -0.24
N GLU A 147 10.53 6.31 -0.63
CA GLU A 147 10.05 7.70 -0.48
C GLU A 147 9.96 8.13 0.99
N ILE A 148 9.49 7.24 1.87
CA ILE A 148 9.48 7.43 3.33
C ILE A 148 10.89 7.64 3.85
N GLY A 149 11.89 6.88 3.37
CA GLY A 149 13.28 7.09 3.74
C GLY A 149 13.79 8.50 3.42
N ALA A 150 13.41 9.05 2.26
CA ALA A 150 13.72 10.43 1.89
C ALA A 150 12.98 11.44 2.78
N LEU A 151 11.71 11.20 3.08
CA LEU A 151 10.90 12.04 3.96
C LEU A 151 11.45 12.08 5.40
N ARG A 152 11.82 10.92 5.97
CA ARG A 152 12.46 10.83 7.29
C ARG A 152 13.68 11.73 7.38
N LYS A 153 14.54 11.70 6.35
CA LYS A 153 15.74 12.55 6.29
C LYS A 153 15.38 14.03 6.27
N ALA A 154 14.36 14.43 5.51
CA ALA A 154 13.91 15.82 5.44
C ALA A 154 13.28 16.31 6.75
N LEU A 155 12.61 15.42 7.49
CA LEU A 155 12.05 15.71 8.81
C LEU A 155 13.08 15.62 9.95
N GLY A 156 14.35 15.33 9.65
CA GLY A 156 15.40 15.18 10.67
C GLY A 156 15.20 13.95 11.57
N MET A 157 14.44 12.96 11.12
CA MET A 157 14.19 11.72 11.86
C MET A 157 15.43 10.82 11.82
N LYS A 158 15.54 9.94 12.82
CA LYS A 158 16.65 9.00 12.90
C LYS A 158 16.61 8.00 11.73
N PRO A 159 17.78 7.63 11.16
CA PRO A 159 17.85 6.54 10.21
C PRO A 159 17.30 5.23 10.79
N ILE A 160 16.75 4.38 9.92
CA ILE A 160 16.40 3.00 10.21
C ILE A 160 17.53 2.16 9.57
N GLY A 161 18.47 1.71 10.41
CA GLY A 161 19.72 1.06 9.97
C GLY A 161 20.96 1.74 10.50
#